data_AF-A0AAD8XJJ1-F1
#
_entry.id   AF-A0AAD8XJJ1-F1
#
_cell.length_a   1.000
_cell.length_b   1.000
_cell.length_c   1.000
_cell.angle_alpha   90.00
_cell.angle_beta   90.00
_cell.angle_gamma   90.00
#
_symmetry.space_group_name_H-M   'P 1'
#
loop_
_entity.id
_entity.type
_entity.pdbx_description
1 polymer ?
#
loop_
_entity_poly.entity_id
_entity_poly.type
_entity_poly.pdbx_seq_one_letter_code
_entity_poly.pdbx_strand_id
1 'polypeptide(L)'
;MAMFTSYPPEIITRVLATCDSFNDAFALASSCQYTYAVWLDHGASIIYSIGTRTIPAYEHAVVAVRATNIVKKAFHAGRLPPNMTHDDIEELKPSHQKCRSSELPDLLAFCHLAACLEYAYFHFEQDGYTCLLCPEIKDITWCTKDDPVFDQRFHDFQEKFHRVLYKSLLAGAFLWKSHNELFIKAAGDGAGKRFLEELRSLQTRGDWQGLSEDSQACIAESPVYDIHKMTPASQEQVFGHLARYLIEDIAIVPDPACVTEVPWEVMASIYAYEYHSPQFFNAGGKRRHGWPPFKNSTASDLPPTRKVTVLLFGEFQLEEVSMPINIEDMHRTRLVATQLQASSSERAQNGNPFACHGFDIAVTLRDRYMFLGGEEELEDCAPHPPLQLYTFMLKKHYGLEFSPCVFDRTYEEGYYMTFLWETIFGHDYRTGLDPTFSDLLNACSRN
;
A
#
# COMPACT_ATOMS: atom_id res chain seq x y z
N MET A 1 35.25 37.15 -12.79
CA MET A 1 34.30 36.15 -12.25
C MET A 1 34.85 34.77 -12.54
N ALA A 2 35.05 33.94 -11.53
CA ALA A 2 35.41 32.53 -11.75
C ALA A 2 34.21 31.82 -12.38
N MET A 3 34.41 31.05 -13.45
CA MET A 3 33.32 30.25 -14.02
C MET A 3 32.91 29.17 -13.01
N PHE A 4 31.62 28.88 -12.90
CA PHE A 4 31.11 27.83 -12.01
C PHE A 4 31.82 26.47 -12.20
N THR A 5 32.26 26.19 -13.43
CA THR A 5 33.03 25.00 -13.82
C THR A 5 34.49 24.98 -13.34
N SER A 6 34.98 26.08 -12.76
CA SER A 6 36.34 26.16 -12.20
C SER A 6 36.41 25.74 -10.73
N TYR A 7 35.25 25.49 -10.09
CA TYR A 7 35.19 24.99 -8.73
C TYR A 7 35.37 23.44 -8.66
N PRO A 8 35.88 22.93 -7.53
CA PRO A 8 35.97 21.48 -7.29
C PRO A 8 34.60 20.78 -7.34
N PRO A 9 34.54 19.49 -7.71
CA PRO A 9 33.30 18.70 -7.75
C PRO A 9 32.49 18.75 -6.45
N GLU A 10 33.14 18.86 -5.29
CA GLU A 10 32.50 18.91 -3.98
C GLU A 10 31.68 20.20 -3.80
N ILE A 11 32.19 21.33 -4.29
CA ILE A 11 31.50 22.62 -4.24
C ILE A 11 30.30 22.60 -5.19
N ILE A 12 30.47 22.07 -6.40
CA ILE A 12 29.39 21.93 -7.38
C ILE A 12 28.30 20.99 -6.84
N THR A 13 28.69 19.86 -6.26
CA THR A 13 27.78 18.91 -5.61
C THR A 13 26.97 19.60 -4.52
N ARG A 14 27.61 20.41 -3.67
CA ARG A 14 26.92 21.15 -2.62
C ARG A 14 25.93 22.17 -3.18
N VAL A 15 26.29 22.88 -4.24
CA VAL A 15 25.37 23.82 -4.91
C VAL A 15 24.18 23.10 -5.52
N LEU A 16 24.40 21.98 -6.24
CA LEU A 16 23.33 21.16 -6.79
C LEU A 16 22.42 20.60 -5.67
N ALA A 17 23.01 20.18 -4.55
CA ALA A 17 22.28 19.65 -3.39
C ALA A 17 21.45 20.70 -2.63
N THR A 18 21.71 22.01 -2.87
CA THR A 18 20.94 23.10 -2.28
C THR A 18 19.74 23.55 -3.11
N CYS A 19 19.63 23.13 -4.37
CA CYS A 19 18.50 23.45 -5.25
C CYS A 19 17.15 23.07 -4.62
N ASP A 20 16.10 23.83 -4.90
CA ASP A 20 14.78 23.66 -4.28
C ASP A 20 14.01 22.46 -4.87
N SER A 21 14.36 22.03 -6.08
CA SER A 21 13.76 20.86 -6.73
C SER A 21 14.77 20.02 -7.51
N PHE A 22 14.40 18.77 -7.80
CA PHE A 22 15.17 17.91 -8.70
C PHE A 22 15.27 18.49 -10.11
N ASN A 23 14.26 19.21 -10.58
CA ASN A 23 14.27 19.85 -11.90
C ASN A 23 15.31 20.97 -11.95
N ASP A 24 15.40 21.80 -10.91
CA ASP A 24 16.40 22.87 -10.83
C ASP A 24 17.82 22.30 -10.77
N ALA A 25 18.02 21.26 -9.95
CA ALA A 25 19.30 20.58 -9.86
C ALA A 25 19.69 19.94 -11.20
N PHE A 26 18.76 19.30 -11.89
CA PHE A 26 19.01 18.70 -13.20
C PHE A 26 19.25 19.74 -14.29
N ALA A 27 18.50 20.84 -14.31
CA ALA A 27 18.70 21.95 -15.24
C ALA A 27 20.08 22.59 -15.04
N LEU A 28 20.50 22.80 -13.79
CA LEU A 28 21.83 23.31 -13.47
C LEU A 28 22.93 22.32 -13.83
N ALA A 29 22.75 21.03 -13.51
CA ALA A 29 23.70 19.97 -13.87
C ALA A 29 23.88 19.84 -15.38
N SER A 30 22.80 19.95 -16.16
CA SER A 30 22.81 19.81 -17.62
C SER A 30 23.34 21.04 -18.37
N SER A 31 23.67 22.14 -17.67
CA SER A 31 24.19 23.35 -18.28
C SER A 31 25.55 23.18 -18.98
N CYS A 32 26.38 22.23 -18.53
CA CYS A 32 27.63 21.88 -19.20
C CYS A 32 28.07 20.43 -18.92
N GLN A 33 29.02 19.92 -19.72
CA GLN A 33 29.52 18.55 -19.59
C GLN A 33 30.14 18.27 -18.22
N TYR A 34 30.88 19.23 -17.65
CA TYR A 34 31.57 19.04 -16.37
C TYR A 34 30.58 18.93 -15.20
N THR A 35 29.59 19.83 -15.11
CA THR A 35 28.54 19.76 -14.08
C THR A 35 27.67 18.51 -14.24
N TYR A 36 27.45 18.06 -15.48
CA TYR A 36 26.73 16.83 -15.74
C TYR A 36 27.52 15.60 -15.29
N ALA A 37 28.84 15.58 -15.48
CA ALA A 37 29.71 14.53 -14.94
C ALA A 37 29.65 14.49 -13.41
N VAL A 38 29.70 15.67 -12.73
CA VAL A 38 29.52 15.76 -11.28
C VAL A 38 28.16 15.20 -10.83
N TRP A 39 27.09 15.47 -11.57
CA TRP A 39 25.78 14.87 -11.30
C TRP A 39 25.77 13.35 -11.44
N LEU A 40 26.45 12.78 -12.44
CA LEU A 40 26.54 11.33 -12.61
C LEU A 40 27.33 10.67 -11.46
N ASP A 41 28.44 11.28 -11.04
CA ASP A 41 29.33 10.72 -10.03
C ASP A 41 28.81 10.91 -8.60
N HIS A 42 28.14 12.03 -8.33
CA HIS A 42 27.67 12.41 -6.99
C HIS A 42 26.14 12.46 -6.85
N GLY A 43 25.41 12.00 -7.87
CA GLY A 43 23.94 12.08 -7.96
C GLY A 43 23.24 11.53 -6.74
N ALA A 44 23.70 10.42 -6.16
CA ALA A 44 23.08 9.84 -4.99
C ALA A 44 23.11 10.77 -3.76
N SER A 45 24.16 11.57 -3.59
CA SER A 45 24.23 12.54 -2.48
C SER A 45 23.36 13.77 -2.75
N ILE A 46 23.28 14.21 -4.01
CA ILE A 46 22.43 15.32 -4.42
C ILE A 46 20.95 14.92 -4.23
N ILE A 47 20.58 13.74 -4.71
CA ILE A 47 19.24 13.19 -4.61
C ILE A 47 18.81 13.05 -3.16
N TYR A 48 19.68 12.50 -2.32
CA TYR A 48 19.41 12.38 -0.88
C TYR A 48 19.13 13.74 -0.25
N SER A 49 19.99 14.75 -0.49
CA SER A 49 19.83 16.10 0.09
C SER A 49 18.56 16.82 -0.36
N ILE A 50 18.19 16.70 -1.63
CA ILE A 50 16.96 17.29 -2.14
C ILE A 50 15.76 16.50 -1.61
N GLY A 51 15.76 15.18 -1.77
CA GLY A 51 14.67 14.30 -1.39
C GLY A 51 14.28 14.40 0.08
N THR A 52 15.24 14.42 1.01
CA THR A 52 14.94 14.57 2.44
C THR A 52 14.29 15.90 2.80
N ARG A 53 14.45 16.94 1.96
CA ARG A 53 13.84 18.26 2.18
C ARG A 53 12.51 18.42 1.46
N THR A 54 12.32 17.77 0.31
CA THR A 54 11.21 18.05 -0.60
C THR A 54 10.17 16.93 -0.70
N ILE A 55 10.49 15.71 -0.28
CA ILE A 55 9.58 14.55 -0.37
C ILE A 55 9.07 14.21 1.04
N PRO A 56 7.76 14.34 1.30
CA PRO A 56 7.15 13.85 2.54
C PRO A 56 7.44 12.35 2.73
N ALA A 57 7.85 11.95 3.93
CA ALA A 57 8.22 10.57 4.26
C ALA A 57 9.23 9.94 3.27
N TYR A 58 10.25 10.70 2.86
CA TYR A 58 11.26 10.29 1.87
C TYR A 58 11.86 8.90 2.11
N GLU A 59 12.19 8.57 3.36
CA GLU A 59 12.79 7.26 3.68
C GLU A 59 11.84 6.11 3.35
N HIS A 60 10.57 6.22 3.74
CA HIS A 60 9.54 5.22 3.44
C HIS A 60 9.26 5.12 1.95
N ALA A 61 9.27 6.25 1.23
CA ALA A 61 9.13 6.26 -0.23
C ALA A 61 10.24 5.43 -0.91
N VAL A 62 11.50 5.64 -0.49
CA VAL A 62 12.66 4.89 -1.00
C VAL A 62 12.55 3.40 -0.68
N VAL A 63 12.17 3.04 0.55
CA VAL A 63 11.99 1.64 0.96
C VAL A 63 10.90 0.97 0.14
N ALA A 64 9.74 1.62 -0.05
CA ALA A 64 8.64 1.08 -0.85
C ALA A 64 9.01 0.87 -2.32
N VAL A 65 9.73 1.82 -2.93
CA VAL A 65 10.26 1.71 -4.30
C VAL A 65 11.21 0.53 -4.42
N ARG A 66 12.14 0.37 -3.47
CA ARG A 66 13.13 -0.70 -3.48
C ARG A 66 12.51 -2.07 -3.31
N ALA A 67 11.60 -2.22 -2.34
CA ALA A 67 10.86 -3.46 -2.11
C ALA A 67 10.04 -3.85 -3.36
N THR A 68 9.35 -2.88 -3.97
CA THR A 68 8.62 -3.10 -5.22
C THR A 68 9.55 -3.54 -6.36
N ASN A 69 10.71 -2.90 -6.47
CA ASN A 69 11.69 -3.23 -7.49
C ASN A 69 12.34 -4.61 -7.30
N ILE A 70 12.47 -5.11 -6.07
CA ILE A 70 12.89 -6.49 -5.78
C ILE A 70 11.88 -7.48 -6.36
N VAL A 71 10.59 -7.28 -6.08
CA VAL A 71 9.51 -8.13 -6.60
C VAL A 71 9.41 -8.02 -8.11
N LYS A 72 9.41 -6.80 -8.67
CA LYS A 72 9.36 -6.54 -10.12
C LYS A 72 10.50 -7.24 -10.87
N LYS A 73 11.73 -7.19 -10.34
CA LYS A 73 12.88 -7.91 -10.95
C LYS A 73 12.72 -9.42 -10.87
N ALA A 74 12.27 -9.95 -9.74
CA ALA A 74 12.04 -11.39 -9.59
C ALA A 74 10.93 -11.90 -10.53
N PHE A 75 9.84 -11.14 -10.61
CA PHE A 75 8.71 -11.34 -11.52
C PHE A 75 9.17 -11.42 -12.99
N HIS A 76 9.92 -10.42 -13.46
CA HIS A 76 10.43 -10.43 -14.84
C HIS A 76 11.46 -11.53 -15.11
N ALA A 77 12.15 -12.00 -14.07
CA ALA A 77 13.05 -13.14 -14.15
C ALA A 77 12.34 -14.50 -14.04
N GLY A 78 11.01 -14.54 -13.87
CA GLY A 78 10.24 -15.78 -13.72
C GLY A 78 10.63 -16.57 -12.47
N ARG A 79 10.95 -15.90 -11.37
CA ARG A 79 11.31 -16.52 -10.08
C ARG A 79 10.60 -15.86 -8.92
N LEU A 80 10.41 -16.60 -7.84
CA LEU A 80 9.89 -16.03 -6.59
C LEU A 80 10.91 -15.01 -6.04
N PRO A 81 10.45 -13.88 -5.49
CA PRO A 81 11.33 -12.98 -4.76
C PRO A 81 11.88 -13.67 -3.50
N PRO A 82 12.97 -13.14 -2.91
CA PRO A 82 13.45 -13.62 -1.62
C PRO A 82 12.38 -13.45 -0.54
N ASN A 83 12.43 -14.29 0.51
CA ASN A 83 11.69 -14.01 1.73
C ASN A 83 12.39 -12.85 2.42
N MET A 84 11.82 -11.65 2.32
CA MET A 84 12.36 -10.50 3.03
C MET A 84 12.21 -10.73 4.54
N THR A 85 13.29 -10.52 5.26
CA THR A 85 13.33 -10.46 6.72
C THR A 85 13.26 -9.01 7.17
N HIS A 86 13.22 -8.80 8.49
CA HIS A 86 13.31 -7.47 9.07
C HIS A 86 14.58 -6.72 8.61
N ASP A 87 15.74 -7.38 8.69
CA ASP A 87 17.03 -6.77 8.40
C ASP A 87 17.16 -6.44 6.91
N ASP A 88 16.55 -7.27 6.03
CA ASP A 88 16.48 -6.96 4.60
C ASP A 88 15.72 -5.65 4.33
N ILE A 89 14.65 -5.34 5.09
CA ILE A 89 13.92 -4.07 4.95
C ILE A 89 14.77 -2.90 5.44
N GLU A 90 15.45 -3.06 6.58
CA GLU A 90 16.35 -2.04 7.13
C GLU A 90 17.45 -1.66 6.12
N GLU A 91 18.04 -2.64 5.44
CA GLU A 91 19.03 -2.43 4.39
C GLU A 91 18.50 -1.64 3.18
N LEU A 92 17.18 -1.59 2.96
CA LEU A 92 16.57 -0.77 1.90
C LEU A 92 16.55 0.72 2.25
N LYS A 93 16.76 1.12 3.50
CA LYS A 93 16.72 2.54 3.90
C LYS A 93 17.79 3.36 3.19
N PRO A 94 17.52 4.64 2.92
CA PRO A 94 18.51 5.53 2.31
C PRO A 94 19.72 5.81 3.22
N SER A 95 19.60 5.55 4.53
CA SER A 95 20.70 5.58 5.51
C SER A 95 21.76 4.50 5.25
N HIS A 96 21.35 3.30 4.81
CA HIS A 96 22.26 2.22 4.42
C HIS A 96 22.82 2.43 3.01
N GLN A 97 21.95 2.78 2.06
CA GLN A 97 22.35 3.10 0.69
C GLN A 97 21.56 4.28 0.15
N LYS A 98 22.22 5.40 -0.11
CA LYS A 98 21.58 6.57 -0.75
C LYS A 98 20.91 6.20 -2.07
N CYS A 99 19.78 6.86 -2.36
CA CYS A 99 19.00 6.65 -3.59
C CYS A 99 19.86 6.94 -4.84
N ARG A 100 19.93 5.98 -5.76
CA ARG A 100 20.71 6.10 -7.00
C ARG A 100 19.93 6.89 -8.04
N SER A 101 20.63 7.50 -8.98
CA SER A 101 19.99 8.21 -10.11
C SER A 101 19.07 7.31 -10.95
N SER A 102 19.33 6.01 -10.99
CA SER A 102 18.46 5.02 -11.66
C SER A 102 17.14 4.77 -10.93
N GLU A 103 17.06 5.05 -9.63
CA GLU A 103 15.87 4.86 -8.79
C GLU A 103 14.97 6.12 -8.78
N LEU A 104 15.54 7.28 -9.15
CA LEU A 104 14.83 8.56 -9.12
C LEU A 104 13.53 8.59 -9.94
N PRO A 105 13.45 8.00 -11.16
CA PRO A 105 12.19 7.99 -11.91
C PRO A 105 11.08 7.22 -11.19
N ASP A 106 11.39 6.06 -10.60
CA ASP A 106 10.42 5.27 -9.83
C ASP A 106 10.01 6.03 -8.55
N LEU A 107 10.96 6.67 -7.87
CA LEU A 107 10.69 7.49 -6.69
C LEU A 107 9.74 8.66 -7.01
N LEU A 108 10.02 9.42 -8.07
CA LEU A 108 9.16 10.53 -8.48
C LEU A 108 7.77 10.04 -8.91
N ALA A 109 7.67 8.85 -9.50
CA ALA A 109 6.39 8.24 -9.85
C ALA A 109 5.58 7.82 -8.61
N PHE A 110 6.25 7.30 -7.57
CA PHE A 110 5.63 7.02 -6.26
C PHE A 110 5.17 8.31 -5.57
N CYS A 111 5.99 9.37 -5.56
CA CYS A 111 5.60 10.67 -5.01
C CYS A 111 4.39 11.25 -5.75
N HIS A 112 4.33 11.08 -7.07
CA HIS A 112 3.20 11.52 -7.87
C HIS A 112 1.92 10.75 -7.54
N LEU A 113 2.01 9.43 -7.33
CA LEU A 113 0.89 8.61 -6.86
C LEU A 113 0.38 9.09 -5.50
N ALA A 114 1.30 9.32 -4.56
CA ALA A 114 0.96 9.79 -3.23
C ALA A 114 0.25 11.14 -3.26
N ALA A 115 0.74 12.08 -4.07
CA ALA A 115 0.09 13.38 -4.25
C ALA A 115 -1.29 13.27 -4.92
N CYS A 116 -1.48 12.34 -5.87
CA CYS A 116 -2.80 12.08 -6.45
C CYS A 116 -3.80 11.54 -5.42
N LEU A 117 -3.36 10.63 -4.54
CA LEU A 117 -4.19 10.07 -3.47
C LEU A 117 -4.47 11.09 -2.36
N GLU A 118 -3.51 11.93 -2.01
CA GLU A 118 -3.70 13.07 -1.10
C GLU A 118 -4.70 14.08 -1.66
N TYR A 119 -4.61 14.40 -2.95
CA TYR A 119 -5.56 15.30 -3.59
C TYR A 119 -6.97 14.70 -3.59
N ALA A 120 -7.09 13.42 -3.95
CA ALA A 120 -8.33 12.67 -3.87
C ALA A 120 -8.92 12.71 -2.46
N TYR A 121 -8.07 12.55 -1.43
CA TYR A 121 -8.42 12.63 -0.02
C TYR A 121 -9.14 13.94 0.33
N PHE A 122 -8.61 15.08 -0.09
CA PHE A 122 -9.17 16.39 0.25
C PHE A 122 -10.31 16.88 -0.66
N HIS A 123 -10.42 16.40 -1.89
CA HIS A 123 -11.25 17.06 -2.92
C HIS A 123 -12.43 16.21 -3.43
N PHE A 124 -12.55 14.94 -3.06
CA PHE A 124 -13.64 14.08 -3.54
C PHE A 124 -14.92 14.09 -2.68
N GLU A 125 -15.08 15.01 -1.73
CA GLU A 125 -16.26 14.99 -0.85
C GLU A 125 -17.58 15.46 -1.51
N GLN A 126 -18.56 14.55 -1.52
CA GLN A 126 -19.98 14.88 -1.41
C GLN A 126 -20.60 14.41 -0.08
N ASP A 127 -19.92 13.59 0.71
CA ASP A 127 -20.43 13.06 1.96
C ASP A 127 -19.46 13.44 3.08
N GLY A 128 -19.94 14.18 4.08
CA GLY A 128 -19.16 14.85 5.13
C GLY A 128 -18.44 13.92 6.10
N TYR A 129 -17.48 13.15 5.60
CA TYR A 129 -16.60 12.32 6.40
C TYR A 129 -15.50 13.17 7.03
N THR A 130 -15.28 12.97 8.32
CA THR A 130 -14.22 13.62 9.08
C THR A 130 -12.84 13.22 8.55
N CYS A 131 -11.89 14.16 8.49
CA CYS A 131 -10.48 13.93 8.18
C CYS A 131 -9.86 13.03 9.26
N LEU A 132 -9.92 11.70 9.12
CA LEU A 132 -9.50 10.77 10.18
C LEU A 132 -7.98 10.68 10.37
N LEU A 133 -7.21 11.03 9.35
CA LEU A 133 -5.76 11.18 9.46
C LEU A 133 -5.35 12.51 10.10
N CYS A 134 -6.30 13.44 10.27
CA CYS A 134 -6.12 14.65 11.05
C CYS A 134 -7.46 15.09 11.65
N PRO A 135 -7.89 14.48 12.77
CA PRO A 135 -9.14 14.87 13.43
C PRO A 135 -9.10 16.31 13.95
N GLU A 136 -7.98 17.01 13.84
CA GLU A 136 -7.79 18.43 14.12
C GLU A 136 -8.21 19.31 12.93
N ILE A 137 -8.20 18.78 11.70
CA ILE A 137 -8.78 19.39 10.50
C ILE A 137 -10.26 18.99 10.45
N LYS A 138 -11.05 19.49 11.42
CA LYS A 138 -12.49 19.18 11.55
C LYS A 138 -13.38 19.91 10.55
N ASP A 139 -12.85 20.91 9.86
CA ASP A 139 -13.65 21.81 9.04
C ASP A 139 -12.82 22.31 7.85
N ILE A 140 -13.22 21.92 6.64
CA ILE A 140 -12.63 22.39 5.37
C ILE A 140 -12.70 23.93 5.25
N THR A 141 -13.55 24.61 6.04
CA THR A 141 -13.62 26.07 6.09
C THR A 141 -12.53 26.74 6.95
N TRP A 142 -11.68 25.98 7.66
CA TRP A 142 -10.49 26.49 8.36
C TRP A 142 -9.36 26.95 7.42
N CYS A 143 -9.54 26.86 6.10
CA CYS A 143 -8.62 27.36 5.08
C CYS A 143 -8.52 28.90 5.01
N THR A 144 -8.26 29.59 6.13
CA THR A 144 -7.69 30.94 6.07
C THR A 144 -6.18 30.82 5.95
N LYS A 145 -5.67 31.01 4.73
CA LYS A 145 -4.31 30.77 4.23
C LYS A 145 -3.15 31.55 4.90
N ASP A 146 -3.36 32.16 6.06
CA ASP A 146 -2.41 33.13 6.65
C ASP A 146 -1.94 32.75 8.07
N ASP A 147 -1.86 31.46 8.41
CA ASP A 147 -1.33 31.01 9.71
C ASP A 147 -0.10 30.10 9.55
N PRO A 148 1.10 30.48 10.00
CA PRO A 148 2.28 29.60 9.98
C PRO A 148 2.09 28.32 10.82
N VAL A 149 1.15 28.31 11.76
CA VAL A 149 0.74 27.10 12.50
C VAL A 149 0.00 26.12 11.58
N PHE A 150 -0.75 26.62 10.58
CA PHE A 150 -1.41 25.78 9.57
C PHE A 150 -0.37 25.11 8.66
N ASP A 151 0.62 25.86 8.15
CA ASP A 151 1.65 25.30 7.26
C ASP A 151 2.40 24.15 7.94
N GLN A 152 2.77 24.31 9.22
CA GLN A 152 3.43 23.24 9.97
C GLN A 152 2.52 22.03 10.16
N ARG A 153 1.27 22.22 10.60
CA ARG A 153 0.32 21.10 10.79
C ARG A 153 0.00 20.38 9.49
N PHE A 154 -0.11 21.12 8.38
CA PHE A 154 -0.34 20.53 7.08
C PHE A 154 0.88 19.72 6.62
N HIS A 155 2.10 20.22 6.84
CA HIS A 155 3.30 19.44 6.59
C HIS A 155 3.38 18.18 7.46
N ASP A 156 3.02 18.27 8.74
CA ASP A 156 2.98 17.11 9.64
C ASP A 156 1.94 16.08 9.16
N PHE A 157 0.76 16.54 8.74
CA PHE A 157 -0.25 15.69 8.11
C PHE A 157 0.28 15.03 6.83
N GLN A 158 0.90 15.79 5.93
CA GLN A 158 1.42 15.28 4.66
C GLN A 158 2.47 14.19 4.92
N GLU A 159 3.38 14.42 5.86
CA GLU A 159 4.36 13.41 6.26
C GLU A 159 3.66 12.15 6.76
N LYS A 160 2.72 12.26 7.70
CA LYS A 160 1.99 11.11 8.26
C LYS A 160 1.19 10.36 7.18
N PHE A 161 0.45 11.07 6.33
CA PHE A 161 -0.33 10.50 5.23
C PHE A 161 0.56 9.70 4.27
N HIS A 162 1.65 10.33 3.80
CA HIS A 162 2.57 9.72 2.86
C HIS A 162 3.30 8.53 3.49
N ARG A 163 3.73 8.64 4.75
CA ARG A 163 4.37 7.56 5.50
C ARG A 163 3.49 6.31 5.52
N VAL A 164 2.23 6.48 5.90
CA VAL A 164 1.26 5.38 5.98
C VAL A 164 1.00 4.76 4.61
N LEU A 165 0.84 5.59 3.58
CA LEU A 165 0.68 5.12 2.20
C LEU A 165 1.90 4.29 1.75
N TYR A 166 3.12 4.79 1.95
CA TYR A 166 4.33 4.06 1.56
C TYR A 166 4.51 2.77 2.37
N LYS A 167 4.13 2.74 3.65
CA LYS A 167 4.09 1.52 4.47
C LYS A 167 3.09 0.50 3.92
N SER A 168 1.94 0.95 3.43
CA SER A 168 0.97 0.08 2.75
C SER A 168 1.55 -0.51 1.46
N LEU A 169 2.20 0.31 0.62
CA LEU A 169 2.87 -0.18 -0.60
C LEU A 169 4.02 -1.16 -0.27
N LEU A 170 4.78 -0.91 0.79
CA LEU A 170 5.78 -1.83 1.31
C LEU A 170 5.14 -3.16 1.75
N ALA A 171 4.04 -3.12 2.51
CA ALA A 171 3.32 -4.32 2.96
C ALA A 171 2.85 -5.17 1.77
N GLY A 172 2.31 -4.53 0.71
CA GLY A 172 1.96 -5.20 -0.53
C GLY A 172 3.15 -5.90 -1.19
N ALA A 173 4.31 -5.23 -1.26
CA ALA A 173 5.52 -5.83 -1.82
C ALA A 173 6.11 -6.95 -0.95
N PHE A 174 6.12 -6.76 0.38
CA PHE A 174 6.64 -7.72 1.34
C PHE A 174 5.85 -9.03 1.32
N LEU A 175 4.53 -8.92 1.36
CA LEU A 175 3.62 -10.05 1.44
C LEU A 175 3.29 -10.67 0.07
N TRP A 176 3.81 -10.11 -1.02
CA TRP A 176 3.53 -10.62 -2.36
C TRP A 176 3.83 -12.12 -2.48
N LYS A 177 4.98 -12.56 -1.95
CA LYS A 177 5.39 -13.97 -2.05
C LYS A 177 4.44 -14.90 -1.31
N SER A 178 4.12 -14.63 -0.05
CA SER A 178 3.26 -15.52 0.75
C SER A 178 1.88 -15.69 0.11
N HIS A 179 1.39 -14.65 -0.58
CA HIS A 179 0.10 -14.68 -1.26
C HIS A 179 0.16 -15.31 -2.65
N ASN A 180 1.29 -15.26 -3.37
CA ASN A 180 1.39 -15.77 -4.75
C ASN A 180 2.08 -17.14 -4.88
N GLU A 181 2.85 -17.56 -3.88
CA GLU A 181 3.72 -18.75 -3.96
C GLU A 181 2.93 -20.04 -4.24
N LEU A 182 1.73 -20.18 -3.65
CA LEU A 182 0.84 -21.31 -3.90
C LEU A 182 0.53 -21.46 -5.40
N PHE A 183 0.06 -20.41 -6.05
CA PHE A 183 -0.34 -20.47 -7.47
C PHE A 183 0.85 -20.70 -8.39
N ILE A 184 2.01 -20.14 -8.04
CA ILE A 184 3.25 -20.31 -8.81
C ILE A 184 3.73 -21.77 -8.71
N LYS A 185 3.66 -22.38 -7.52
CA LYS A 185 3.99 -23.80 -7.31
C LYS A 185 2.99 -24.70 -8.03
N ALA A 186 1.69 -24.43 -7.90
CA ALA A 186 0.63 -25.20 -8.52
C ALA A 186 0.75 -25.25 -10.06
N ALA A 187 1.27 -24.20 -10.68
CA ALA A 187 1.50 -24.17 -12.13
C ALA A 187 2.56 -25.17 -12.61
N GLY A 188 3.48 -25.56 -11.73
CA GLY A 188 4.56 -26.50 -12.01
C GLY A 188 4.18 -27.98 -11.85
N ASP A 189 3.03 -28.30 -11.26
CA ASP A 189 2.62 -29.66 -10.89
C ASP A 189 1.32 -30.11 -11.59
N GLY A 190 1.16 -31.40 -11.84
CA GLY A 190 -0.02 -31.99 -12.49
C GLY A 190 -1.30 -31.84 -11.66
N ALA A 191 -1.22 -32.05 -10.34
CA ALA A 191 -2.34 -31.82 -9.43
C ALA A 191 -2.67 -30.33 -9.29
N GLY A 192 -1.62 -29.49 -9.23
CA GLY A 192 -1.76 -28.04 -9.17
C GLY A 192 -2.44 -27.43 -10.40
N LYS A 193 -2.25 -27.99 -11.61
CA LYS A 193 -2.99 -27.54 -12.81
C LYS A 193 -4.50 -27.68 -12.67
N ARG A 194 -4.98 -28.79 -12.12
CA ARG A 194 -6.42 -29.00 -11.88
C ARG A 194 -6.97 -27.98 -10.88
N PHE A 195 -6.24 -27.73 -9.79
CA PHE A 195 -6.58 -26.68 -8.83
C PHE A 195 -6.70 -25.30 -9.49
N LEU A 196 -5.73 -24.92 -10.33
CA LEU A 196 -5.77 -23.66 -11.07
C LEU A 196 -6.95 -23.58 -12.05
N GLU A 197 -7.29 -24.68 -12.74
CA GLU A 197 -8.45 -24.73 -13.63
C GLU A 197 -9.78 -24.60 -12.88
N GLU A 198 -9.93 -25.30 -11.75
CA GLU A 198 -11.10 -25.18 -10.87
C GLU A 198 -11.26 -23.73 -10.40
N LEU A 199 -10.19 -23.09 -9.91
CA LEU A 199 -10.22 -21.69 -9.49
C LEU A 199 -10.63 -20.72 -10.60
N ARG A 200 -10.14 -20.89 -11.84
CA ARG A 200 -10.53 -20.01 -12.97
C ARG A 200 -12.01 -20.15 -13.28
N SER A 201 -12.53 -21.38 -13.22
CA SER A 201 -13.94 -21.66 -13.43
C SER A 201 -14.81 -20.97 -12.37
N LEU A 202 -14.42 -21.06 -11.09
CA LEU A 202 -15.14 -20.41 -9.99
C LEU A 202 -15.11 -18.89 -10.11
N GLN A 203 -13.94 -18.29 -10.40
CA GLN A 203 -13.80 -16.85 -10.67
C GLN A 203 -14.69 -16.37 -11.82
N THR A 204 -14.78 -17.16 -12.90
CA THR A 204 -15.60 -16.82 -14.07
C THR A 204 -17.09 -16.87 -13.75
N ARG A 205 -17.51 -17.82 -12.90
CA ARG A 205 -18.91 -17.99 -12.50
C ARG A 205 -19.34 -17.05 -11.37
N GLY A 206 -18.39 -16.49 -10.61
CA GLY A 206 -18.67 -15.76 -9.37
C GLY A 206 -19.24 -16.67 -8.28
N ASP A 207 -18.99 -17.97 -8.37
CA ASP A 207 -19.52 -19.02 -7.51
C ASP A 207 -18.34 -19.83 -7.02
N TRP A 208 -18.05 -19.74 -5.71
CA TRP A 208 -16.87 -20.33 -5.08
C TRP A 208 -17.19 -21.59 -4.28
N GLN A 209 -18.45 -22.03 -4.32
CA GLN A 209 -18.86 -23.31 -3.79
C GLN A 209 -18.52 -24.36 -4.85
N GLY A 210 -17.56 -25.26 -4.55
CA GLY A 210 -17.25 -26.38 -5.44
C GLY A 210 -15.78 -26.63 -5.76
N LEU A 211 -14.82 -26.09 -4.99
CA LEU A 211 -13.46 -26.65 -5.01
C LEU A 211 -13.51 -28.11 -4.56
N SER A 212 -12.85 -29.00 -5.30
CA SER A 212 -12.68 -30.40 -4.90
C SER A 212 -11.93 -30.51 -3.56
N GLU A 213 -12.09 -31.62 -2.85
CA GLU A 213 -11.38 -31.86 -1.58
C GLU A 213 -9.86 -31.72 -1.74
N ASP A 214 -9.29 -32.20 -2.86
CA ASP A 214 -7.87 -32.05 -3.18
C ASP A 214 -7.47 -30.57 -3.34
N SER A 215 -8.29 -29.77 -4.04
CA SER A 215 -8.09 -28.34 -4.21
C SER A 215 -8.22 -27.56 -2.89
N GLN A 216 -9.12 -28.00 -2.00
CA GLN A 216 -9.28 -27.43 -0.67
C GLN A 216 -8.09 -27.76 0.24
N ALA A 217 -7.56 -28.98 0.16
CA ALA A 217 -6.33 -29.36 0.87
C ALA A 217 -5.14 -28.54 0.36
N CYS A 218 -5.00 -28.38 -0.96
CA CYS A 218 -3.92 -27.61 -1.59
C CYS A 218 -3.92 -26.14 -1.14
N ILE A 219 -5.09 -25.48 -1.09
CA ILE A 219 -5.16 -24.08 -0.66
C ILE A 219 -4.93 -23.91 0.85
N ALA A 220 -5.32 -24.91 1.66
CA ALA A 220 -5.09 -24.91 3.11
C ALA A 220 -3.61 -25.07 3.50
N GLU A 221 -2.74 -25.55 2.61
CA GLU A 221 -1.29 -25.59 2.85
C GLU A 221 -0.66 -24.20 3.02
N SER A 222 -1.33 -23.16 2.50
CA SER A 222 -0.86 -21.79 2.59
C SER A 222 -1.63 -21.02 3.69
N PRO A 223 -0.96 -20.60 4.78
CA PRO A 223 -1.64 -20.00 5.93
C PRO A 223 -2.50 -18.78 5.61
N VAL A 224 -2.11 -17.97 4.61
CA VAL A 224 -2.85 -16.76 4.23
C VAL A 224 -4.23 -17.04 3.62
N TYR A 225 -4.50 -18.29 3.18
CA TYR A 225 -5.79 -18.71 2.65
C TYR A 225 -6.61 -19.56 3.62
N ASP A 226 -6.05 -19.92 4.78
CA ASP A 226 -6.76 -20.55 5.90
C ASP A 226 -7.13 -19.50 6.96
N ILE A 227 -7.85 -18.48 6.50
CA ILE A 227 -8.11 -17.20 7.18
C ILE A 227 -8.63 -17.39 8.61
N HIS A 228 -9.57 -18.32 8.80
CA HIS A 228 -10.21 -18.56 10.10
C HIS A 228 -9.39 -19.42 11.06
N LYS A 229 -8.39 -20.15 10.54
CA LYS A 229 -7.60 -21.11 11.32
C LYS A 229 -6.12 -20.75 11.39
N MET A 230 -5.76 -19.53 10.99
CA MET A 230 -4.39 -19.06 11.00
C MET A 230 -3.87 -19.01 12.45
N THR A 231 -3.05 -20.00 12.81
CA THR A 231 -2.45 -20.11 14.15
C THR A 231 -1.48 -18.96 14.44
N PRO A 232 -1.23 -18.61 15.71
CA PRO A 232 -0.24 -17.60 16.08
C PRO A 232 1.16 -17.86 15.49
N ALA A 233 1.57 -19.14 15.40
CA ALA A 233 2.85 -19.51 14.78
C ALA A 233 2.88 -19.22 13.27
N SER A 234 1.76 -19.46 12.58
CA SER A 234 1.65 -19.14 11.15
C SER A 234 1.55 -17.63 10.89
N GLN A 235 0.87 -16.88 11.76
CA GLN A 235 0.87 -15.42 11.73
C GLN A 235 2.27 -14.86 11.95
N GLU A 236 3.02 -15.38 12.92
CA GLU A 236 4.43 -15.00 13.14
C GLU A 236 5.28 -15.27 11.89
N GLN A 237 5.09 -16.43 11.24
CA GLN A 237 5.84 -16.79 10.04
C GLN A 237 5.55 -15.84 8.85
N VAL A 238 4.30 -15.41 8.68
CA VAL A 238 3.89 -14.58 7.54
C VAL A 238 4.12 -13.08 7.82
N PHE A 239 3.76 -12.61 9.02
CA PHE A 239 3.71 -11.20 9.37
C PHE A 239 4.83 -10.73 10.29
N GLY A 240 5.49 -11.64 11.04
CA GLY A 240 6.38 -11.27 12.15
C GLY A 240 7.47 -10.26 11.79
N HIS A 241 8.18 -10.49 10.69
CA HIS A 241 9.25 -9.58 10.24
C HIS A 241 8.73 -8.20 9.80
N LEU A 242 7.61 -8.16 9.07
CA LEU A 242 7.00 -6.89 8.64
C LEU A 242 6.39 -6.15 9.82
N ALA A 243 5.64 -6.84 10.68
CA ALA A 243 5.04 -6.29 11.89
C ALA A 243 6.10 -5.66 12.81
N ARG A 244 7.22 -6.36 13.01
CA ARG A 244 8.37 -5.85 13.76
C ARG A 244 8.89 -4.54 13.16
N TYR A 245 9.14 -4.50 11.85
CA TYR A 245 9.63 -3.30 11.17
C TYR A 245 8.65 -2.13 11.32
N LEU A 246 7.36 -2.38 11.04
CA LEU A 246 6.32 -1.36 11.10
C LEU A 246 6.18 -0.78 12.51
N ILE A 247 6.42 -1.58 13.56
CA ILE A 247 6.30 -1.16 14.97
C ILE A 247 7.57 -0.48 15.49
N GLU A 248 8.75 -1.01 15.20
CA GLU A 248 10.02 -0.38 15.59
C GLU A 248 10.11 1.04 14.99
N ASP A 249 9.65 1.22 13.76
CA ASP A 249 9.56 2.53 13.11
C ASP A 249 8.63 3.50 13.85
N ILE A 250 7.55 3.01 14.47
CA ILE A 250 6.63 3.83 15.27
C ILE A 250 7.24 4.15 16.65
N ALA A 251 7.95 3.20 17.27
CA ALA A 251 8.49 3.33 18.63
C ALA A 251 9.70 4.28 18.75
N ILE A 252 10.28 4.74 17.63
CA ILE A 252 11.41 5.70 17.61
C ILE A 252 10.96 7.15 17.92
N VAL A 253 9.64 7.42 18.03
CA VAL A 253 9.13 8.72 18.46
C VAL A 253 9.45 8.96 19.95
N PRO A 254 10.28 9.95 20.34
CA PRO A 254 10.93 9.99 21.66
C PRO A 254 10.05 10.36 22.86
N ASP A 255 8.75 10.59 22.69
CA ASP A 255 7.90 11.15 23.74
C ASP A 255 7.07 10.06 24.45
N PRO A 256 7.24 9.85 25.77
CA PRO A 256 6.40 8.96 26.57
C PRO A 256 4.89 9.33 26.58
N ALA A 257 4.52 10.54 26.15
CA ALA A 257 3.12 10.91 25.91
C ALA A 257 2.53 10.29 24.62
N CYS A 258 3.37 9.75 23.71
CA CYS A 258 2.99 9.15 22.43
C CYS A 258 2.57 7.67 22.49
N VAL A 259 2.20 7.14 23.67
CA VAL A 259 1.57 5.80 23.76
C VAL A 259 0.29 5.72 22.90
N THR A 260 -0.29 6.87 22.55
CA THR A 260 -1.43 7.02 21.62
C THR A 260 -1.07 7.01 20.13
N GLU A 261 0.19 7.21 19.74
CA GLU A 261 0.59 7.30 18.31
C GLU A 261 0.65 5.93 17.63
N VAL A 262 0.95 4.85 18.36
CA VAL A 262 1.02 3.52 17.72
C VAL A 262 -0.35 2.99 17.32
N PRO A 263 -1.36 2.98 18.21
CA PRO A 263 -2.67 2.60 17.77
C PRO A 263 -3.19 3.54 16.68
N TRP A 264 -2.88 4.84 16.75
CA TRP A 264 -3.18 5.80 15.68
C TRP A 264 -2.56 5.38 14.34
N GLU A 265 -1.28 5.02 14.28
CA GLU A 265 -0.62 4.70 13.00
C GLU A 265 -1.07 3.35 12.42
N VAL A 266 -1.38 2.37 13.28
CA VAL A 266 -2.03 1.12 12.85
C VAL A 266 -3.41 1.43 12.26
N MET A 267 -4.20 2.29 12.91
CA MET A 267 -5.50 2.70 12.40
C MET A 267 -5.42 3.52 11.14
N ALA A 268 -4.47 4.45 11.05
CA ALA A 268 -4.16 5.20 9.85
C ALA A 268 -3.82 4.26 8.70
N SER A 269 -3.08 3.17 8.97
CA SER A 269 -2.73 2.15 7.98
C SER A 269 -3.94 1.34 7.51
N ILE A 270 -4.81 0.94 8.43
CA ILE A 270 -6.11 0.33 8.11
C ILE A 270 -6.93 1.28 7.23
N TYR A 271 -7.00 2.56 7.62
CA TYR A 271 -7.73 3.56 6.86
C TYR A 271 -7.19 3.75 5.47
N ALA A 272 -5.88 3.93 5.34
CA ALA A 272 -5.24 4.14 4.06
C ALA A 272 -5.51 2.97 3.12
N TYR A 273 -5.48 1.73 3.62
CA TYR A 273 -5.88 0.57 2.83
C TYR A 273 -7.34 0.69 2.35
N GLU A 274 -8.29 0.92 3.25
CA GLU A 274 -9.73 1.00 2.94
C GLU A 274 -10.09 2.21 2.07
N TYR A 275 -9.47 3.36 2.28
CA TYR A 275 -9.76 4.61 1.58
C TYR A 275 -9.17 4.64 0.17
N HIS A 276 -7.93 4.15 0.00
CA HIS A 276 -7.27 4.19 -1.29
C HIS A 276 -7.83 3.15 -2.25
N SER A 277 -8.27 2.00 -1.74
CA SER A 277 -8.76 0.88 -2.56
C SER A 277 -9.89 1.30 -3.55
N PRO A 278 -10.94 2.05 -3.14
CA PRO A 278 -11.96 2.60 -4.05
C PRO A 278 -11.46 3.56 -5.13
N GLN A 279 -10.28 4.16 -4.97
CA GLN A 279 -9.70 5.11 -5.92
C GLN A 279 -9.12 4.41 -7.16
N PHE A 280 -8.84 3.10 -7.08
CA PHE A 280 -8.27 2.32 -8.17
C PHE A 280 -9.35 1.61 -9.00
N PHE A 281 -9.26 1.80 -10.31
CA PHE A 281 -10.11 1.15 -11.31
C PHE A 281 -9.29 0.15 -12.09
N ASN A 282 -9.89 -0.99 -12.47
CA ASN A 282 -9.22 -1.88 -13.42
C ASN A 282 -9.33 -1.32 -14.86
N ALA A 283 -8.49 -1.85 -15.76
CA ALA A 283 -8.47 -1.45 -17.17
C ALA A 283 -9.82 -1.65 -17.89
N GLY A 284 -10.69 -2.53 -17.37
CA GLY A 284 -12.05 -2.72 -17.86
C GLY A 284 -13.08 -1.71 -17.33
N GLY A 285 -12.64 -0.71 -16.55
CA GLY A 285 -13.50 0.31 -15.96
C GLY A 285 -14.37 -0.16 -14.79
N LYS A 286 -14.19 -1.41 -14.32
CA LYS A 286 -14.86 -1.91 -13.12
C LYS A 286 -14.05 -1.52 -11.87
N ARG A 287 -14.75 -1.27 -10.76
CA ARG A 287 -14.12 -1.09 -9.45
C ARG A 287 -13.53 -2.41 -8.96
N ARG A 288 -12.39 -2.34 -8.27
CA ARG A 288 -11.81 -3.50 -7.59
C ARG A 288 -12.67 -3.95 -6.39
N HIS A 289 -13.44 -3.03 -5.79
CA HIS A 289 -14.29 -3.31 -4.62
C HIS A 289 -15.71 -2.71 -4.72
N GLY A 290 -16.60 -3.33 -5.51
CA GLY A 290 -18.06 -3.36 -5.27
C GLY A 290 -18.91 -2.08 -5.43
N TRP A 291 -18.31 -0.91 -5.58
CA TRP A 291 -19.03 0.36 -5.46
C TRP A 291 -19.66 0.78 -6.84
N PRO A 292 -20.88 1.35 -6.94
CA PRO A 292 -21.48 1.76 -8.22
C PRO A 292 -20.82 3.03 -8.78
N PRO A 293 -20.42 3.08 -10.06
CA PRO A 293 -19.63 4.17 -10.63
C PRO A 293 -20.21 5.54 -10.25
N PHE A 294 -19.36 6.47 -9.80
CA PHE A 294 -19.73 7.89 -9.82
C PHE A 294 -20.21 8.18 -11.24
N LYS A 295 -21.47 8.57 -11.36
CA LYS A 295 -22.15 8.80 -12.64
C LYS A 295 -21.25 9.73 -13.47
N ASN A 296 -20.94 9.31 -14.70
CA ASN A 296 -20.26 10.07 -15.76
C ASN A 296 -18.73 9.89 -15.92
N SER A 297 -18.21 8.67 -16.10
CA SER A 297 -16.88 8.55 -16.75
C SER A 297 -16.78 7.34 -17.67
N THR A 298 -16.72 7.58 -18.97
CA THR A 298 -16.27 6.59 -19.97
C THR A 298 -14.75 6.60 -20.02
N ALA A 299 -14.14 5.41 -19.97
CA ALA A 299 -12.68 5.22 -19.95
C ALA A 299 -11.94 5.67 -21.25
N SER A 300 -12.65 6.25 -22.23
CA SER A 300 -12.14 6.45 -23.59
C SER A 300 -11.31 7.73 -23.81
N ASP A 301 -11.38 8.72 -22.91
CA ASP A 301 -10.75 10.04 -23.12
C ASP A 301 -9.73 10.38 -22.02
N LEU A 302 -8.92 9.41 -21.59
CA LEU A 302 -7.88 9.69 -20.59
C LEU A 302 -6.77 10.56 -21.22
N PRO A 303 -6.44 11.73 -20.65
CA PRO A 303 -5.30 12.54 -21.06
C PRO A 303 -3.98 11.76 -20.88
N PRO A 304 -2.86 12.22 -21.46
CA PRO A 304 -1.57 11.56 -21.29
C PRO A 304 -1.29 11.25 -19.81
N THR A 305 -0.93 10.00 -19.54
CA THR A 305 -0.85 9.47 -18.18
C THR A 305 0.60 9.27 -17.74
N ARG A 306 0.88 9.62 -16.48
CA ARG A 306 2.06 9.13 -15.77
C ARG A 306 1.80 7.70 -15.34
N LYS A 307 2.84 6.87 -15.29
CA LYS A 307 2.73 5.46 -14.92
C LYS A 307 3.66 5.13 -13.78
N VAL A 308 3.21 4.27 -12.88
CA VAL A 308 3.99 3.74 -11.78
C VAL A 308 3.72 2.25 -11.64
N THR A 309 4.76 1.46 -11.39
CA THR A 309 4.59 0.05 -11.04
C THR A 309 4.49 -0.07 -9.53
N VAL A 310 3.42 -0.64 -9.01
CA VAL A 310 3.18 -0.80 -7.57
C VAL A 310 2.70 -2.21 -7.22
N LEU A 311 2.75 -2.51 -5.93
CA LEU A 311 2.12 -3.67 -5.30
C LEU A 311 1.19 -3.15 -4.22
N LEU A 312 -0.11 -3.13 -4.51
CA LEU A 312 -1.11 -2.67 -3.55
C LEU A 312 -1.31 -3.75 -2.47
N PHE A 313 -1.30 -3.33 -1.20
CA PHE A 313 -1.66 -4.21 -0.10
C PHE A 313 -3.12 -4.67 -0.25
N GLY A 314 -3.38 -5.95 0.02
CA GLY A 314 -4.69 -6.59 -0.21
C GLY A 314 -4.90 -7.12 -1.63
N GLU A 315 -4.31 -6.48 -2.65
CA GLU A 315 -4.35 -6.97 -4.03
C GLU A 315 -3.26 -8.01 -4.30
N PHE A 316 -2.05 -7.78 -3.76
CA PHE A 316 -0.88 -8.65 -3.92
C PHE A 316 -0.57 -9.01 -5.38
N GLN A 317 -0.84 -8.09 -6.29
CA GLN A 317 -0.51 -8.19 -7.71
C GLN A 317 0.45 -7.08 -8.11
N LEU A 318 1.30 -7.36 -9.10
CA LEU A 318 2.18 -6.35 -9.68
C LEU A 318 1.40 -5.57 -10.72
N GLU A 319 1.26 -4.26 -10.54
CA GLU A 319 0.33 -3.45 -11.32
C GLU A 319 1.00 -2.20 -11.85
N GLU A 320 0.64 -1.83 -13.08
CA GLU A 320 0.92 -0.53 -13.64
C GLU A 320 -0.29 0.39 -13.41
N VAL A 321 -0.12 1.38 -12.54
CA VAL A 321 -1.13 2.40 -12.29
C VAL A 321 -0.88 3.57 -13.23
N SER A 322 -1.89 3.89 -14.03
CA SER A 322 -1.96 5.10 -14.85
C SER A 322 -2.60 6.23 -14.04
N MET A 323 -1.93 7.38 -14.01
CA MET A 323 -2.25 8.56 -13.21
C MET A 323 -2.31 9.79 -14.14
N PRO A 324 -3.11 10.83 -13.82
CA PRO A 324 -3.06 12.07 -14.58
C PRO A 324 -1.68 12.74 -14.47
N ILE A 325 -1.27 13.50 -15.49
CA ILE A 325 -0.01 14.28 -15.42
C ILE A 325 -0.09 15.38 -14.36
N ASN A 326 -1.22 16.08 -14.29
CA ASN A 326 -1.48 17.09 -13.25
C ASN A 326 -2.33 16.45 -12.16
N ILE A 327 -1.96 16.68 -10.90
CA ILE A 327 -2.65 16.10 -9.74
C ILE A 327 -4.09 16.60 -9.68
N GLU A 328 -4.31 17.87 -10.05
CA GLU A 328 -5.61 18.51 -10.01
C GLU A 328 -6.63 17.83 -10.91
N ASP A 329 -6.17 17.19 -12.01
CA ASP A 329 -7.03 16.45 -12.95
C ASP A 329 -7.61 15.16 -12.34
N MET A 330 -7.24 14.80 -11.11
CA MET A 330 -7.88 13.72 -10.36
C MET A 330 -9.40 13.93 -10.22
N HIS A 331 -9.92 15.16 -10.17
CA HIS A 331 -11.38 15.40 -10.16
C HIS A 331 -12.11 14.95 -11.44
N ARG A 332 -11.37 14.82 -12.55
CA ARG A 332 -11.89 14.51 -13.89
C ARG A 332 -11.45 13.14 -14.38
N THR A 333 -10.45 12.55 -13.75
CA THR A 333 -9.80 11.31 -14.18
C THR A 333 -9.74 10.30 -13.03
N ARG A 334 -9.22 9.10 -13.28
CA ARG A 334 -9.19 8.02 -12.30
C ARG A 334 -7.83 7.35 -12.32
N LEU A 335 -7.42 6.77 -11.19
CA LEU A 335 -6.27 5.87 -11.15
C LEU A 335 -6.67 4.55 -11.79
N VAL A 336 -6.01 4.19 -12.89
CA VAL A 336 -6.29 2.94 -13.60
C VAL A 336 -5.15 1.96 -13.35
N ALA A 337 -5.41 0.98 -12.51
CA ALA A 337 -4.48 -0.09 -12.19
C ALA A 337 -4.65 -1.26 -13.17
N THR A 338 -3.62 -1.53 -13.95
CA THR A 338 -3.58 -2.64 -14.91
C THR A 338 -2.57 -3.67 -14.45
N GLN A 339 -3.01 -4.92 -14.29
CA GLN A 339 -2.11 -6.01 -13.92
C GLN A 339 -0.97 -6.13 -14.96
N LEU A 340 0.27 -6.16 -14.49
CA LEU A 340 1.43 -6.32 -15.35
C LEU A 340 1.47 -7.76 -15.87
N GLN A 341 1.65 -7.91 -17.18
CA GLN A 341 1.85 -9.22 -17.79
C GLN A 341 3.35 -9.53 -17.83
N ALA A 342 3.74 -10.73 -17.38
CA ALA A 342 5.10 -11.21 -17.61
C ALA A 342 5.33 -11.28 -19.13
N SER A 343 6.42 -10.67 -19.61
CA SER A 343 6.67 -10.39 -21.02
C SER A 343 6.33 -11.57 -21.94
N SER A 344 5.41 -11.32 -22.88
CA SER A 344 5.04 -12.20 -23.97
C SER A 344 6.17 -12.33 -24.98
N SER A 345 7.25 -13.01 -24.61
CA SER A 345 8.04 -13.68 -25.63
C SER A 345 7.21 -14.87 -26.13
N GLU A 346 7.06 -15.01 -27.45
CA GLU A 346 6.26 -16.05 -28.13
C GLU A 346 6.62 -17.50 -27.74
N ARG A 347 7.62 -17.71 -26.86
CA ARG A 347 7.94 -18.99 -26.22
C ARG A 347 7.09 -19.34 -24.99
N ALA A 348 6.25 -18.43 -24.49
CA ALA A 348 5.48 -18.64 -23.26
C ALA A 348 4.16 -19.44 -23.44
N GLN A 349 3.94 -20.09 -24.59
CA GLN A 349 2.72 -20.87 -24.83
C GLN A 349 2.70 -22.26 -24.15
N ASN A 350 3.74 -22.69 -23.44
CA ASN A 350 3.66 -23.87 -22.58
C ASN A 350 4.67 -23.76 -21.44
N GLY A 351 4.19 -23.56 -20.20
CA GLY A 351 4.97 -23.84 -18.99
C GLY A 351 5.70 -22.69 -18.31
N ASN A 352 5.31 -21.42 -18.49
CA ASN A 352 5.75 -20.38 -17.55
C ASN A 352 4.87 -20.46 -16.28
N PRO A 353 5.41 -20.82 -15.10
CA PRO A 353 4.64 -20.84 -13.85
C PRO A 353 4.19 -19.45 -13.40
N PHE A 354 4.76 -18.38 -13.98
CA PHE A 354 4.29 -17.00 -13.84
C PHE A 354 3.19 -16.65 -14.86
N ALA A 355 2.73 -17.58 -15.71
CA ALA A 355 1.49 -17.39 -16.48
C ALA A 355 0.21 -17.50 -15.62
N CYS A 356 0.35 -17.61 -14.30
CA CYS A 356 -0.74 -17.49 -13.31
C CYS A 356 -1.23 -16.03 -13.12
N HIS A 357 -0.65 -15.06 -13.83
CA HIS A 357 -1.15 -13.69 -13.87
C HIS A 357 -2.52 -13.63 -14.57
N GLY A 358 -3.55 -13.71 -13.73
CA GLY A 358 -4.97 -13.73 -14.11
C GLY A 358 -5.89 -14.12 -12.95
N PHE A 359 -5.36 -14.67 -11.86
CA PHE A 359 -6.14 -14.89 -10.64
C PHE A 359 -6.19 -13.64 -9.78
N ASP A 360 -7.42 -13.18 -9.53
CA ASP A 360 -7.69 -12.10 -8.59
C ASP A 360 -7.52 -12.61 -7.14
N ILE A 361 -6.39 -12.25 -6.52
CA ILE A 361 -6.00 -12.69 -5.18
C ILE A 361 -6.94 -12.08 -4.14
N ALA A 362 -7.27 -10.80 -4.28
CA ALA A 362 -8.19 -10.10 -3.40
C ALA A 362 -9.57 -10.77 -3.40
N VAL A 363 -10.10 -11.09 -4.59
CA VAL A 363 -11.36 -11.83 -4.74
C VAL A 363 -11.23 -13.23 -4.12
N THR A 364 -10.13 -13.94 -4.37
CA THR A 364 -9.93 -15.28 -3.78
C THR A 364 -9.92 -15.23 -2.24
N LEU A 365 -9.20 -14.28 -1.65
CA LEU A 365 -9.15 -14.05 -0.22
C LEU A 365 -10.52 -13.67 0.34
N ARG A 366 -11.23 -12.76 -0.34
CA ARG A 366 -12.59 -12.34 0.02
C ARG A 366 -13.56 -13.52 0.03
N ASP A 367 -13.54 -14.33 -1.01
CA ASP A 367 -14.53 -15.38 -1.16
C ASP A 367 -14.20 -16.53 -0.19
N ARG A 368 -12.92 -16.83 0.06
CA ARG A 368 -12.51 -17.72 1.15
C ARG A 368 -12.91 -17.20 2.51
N TYR A 369 -12.80 -15.89 2.75
CA TYR A 369 -13.32 -15.27 3.96
C TYR A 369 -14.80 -15.59 4.08
N MET A 370 -15.64 -15.24 3.09
CA MET A 370 -17.10 -15.40 3.17
C MET A 370 -17.54 -16.86 3.36
N PHE A 371 -16.97 -17.81 2.63
CA PHE A 371 -17.54 -19.17 2.53
C PHE A 371 -16.90 -20.22 3.45
N LEU A 372 -15.85 -19.89 4.21
CA LEU A 372 -15.21 -20.85 5.13
C LEU A 372 -15.64 -20.72 6.59
N GLY A 373 -16.40 -19.68 6.96
CA GLY A 373 -16.96 -19.60 8.31
C GLY A 373 -18.08 -20.62 8.43
N GLY A 374 -18.04 -21.49 9.43
CA GLY A 374 -19.17 -22.39 9.69
C GLY A 374 -20.44 -21.61 10.03
N GLU A 375 -21.63 -22.20 9.82
CA GLU A 375 -22.91 -21.58 10.28
C GLU A 375 -22.93 -21.31 11.80
N GLU A 376 -22.05 -21.97 12.57
CA GLU A 376 -21.89 -21.80 14.03
C GLU A 376 -20.90 -20.67 14.42
N GLU A 377 -20.20 -20.03 13.47
CA GLU A 377 -19.13 -19.03 13.72
C GLU A 377 -19.53 -17.58 13.33
N LEU A 378 -20.83 -17.28 13.30
CA LEU A 378 -21.31 -15.93 12.98
C LEU A 378 -20.93 -14.90 14.08
N GLU A 379 -20.86 -15.37 15.32
CA GLU A 379 -20.35 -14.61 16.46
C GLU A 379 -18.84 -14.91 16.60
N ASP A 380 -17.97 -13.90 16.43
CA ASP A 380 -16.49 -13.99 16.50
C ASP A 380 -15.75 -14.45 15.24
N CYS A 381 -16.12 -13.87 14.09
CA CYS A 381 -15.40 -14.07 12.83
C CYS A 381 -13.96 -13.54 12.87
N ALA A 382 -13.05 -14.23 12.19
CA ALA A 382 -11.70 -13.71 11.95
C ALA A 382 -11.74 -12.32 11.28
N PRO A 383 -10.70 -11.48 11.47
CA PRO A 383 -10.59 -10.23 10.73
C PRO A 383 -10.44 -10.48 9.23
N HIS A 384 -10.94 -9.55 8.42
CA HIS A 384 -10.76 -9.58 6.95
C HIS A 384 -9.26 -9.71 6.60
N PRO A 385 -8.85 -10.40 5.51
CA PRO A 385 -7.46 -10.84 5.33
C PRO A 385 -6.37 -9.76 5.43
N PRO A 386 -6.52 -8.56 4.85
CA PRO A 386 -5.59 -7.45 5.04
C PRO A 386 -5.54 -6.92 6.48
N LEU A 387 -6.63 -7.06 7.25
CA LEU A 387 -6.68 -6.67 8.67
C LEU A 387 -5.95 -7.65 9.59
N GLN A 388 -5.69 -8.89 9.14
CA GLN A 388 -4.96 -9.88 9.96
C GLN A 388 -3.56 -9.41 10.36
N LEU A 389 -2.85 -8.70 9.48
CA LEU A 389 -1.56 -8.09 9.79
C LEU A 389 -1.69 -7.13 10.98
N TYR A 390 -2.68 -6.24 10.94
CA TYR A 390 -2.87 -5.21 11.96
C TYR A 390 -3.37 -5.80 13.28
N THR A 391 -4.29 -6.77 13.25
CA THR A 391 -4.71 -7.50 14.45
C THR A 391 -3.54 -8.26 15.07
N PHE A 392 -2.69 -8.89 14.26
CA PHE A 392 -1.46 -9.54 14.74
C PHE A 392 -0.51 -8.54 15.40
N MET A 393 -0.26 -7.38 14.77
CA MET A 393 0.57 -6.31 15.32
C MET A 393 0.08 -5.84 16.70
N LEU A 394 -1.21 -5.51 16.81
CA LEU A 394 -1.85 -5.07 18.06
C LEU A 394 -1.73 -6.13 19.16
N LYS A 395 -2.06 -7.38 18.85
CA LYS A 395 -2.03 -8.47 19.81
C LYS A 395 -0.62 -8.79 20.27
N LYS A 396 0.33 -8.92 19.33
CA LYS A 396 1.70 -9.38 19.61
C LYS A 396 2.50 -8.36 20.41
N HIS A 397 2.39 -7.08 20.06
CA HIS A 397 3.28 -6.04 20.60
C HIS A 397 2.61 -5.16 21.65
N TYR A 398 1.28 -5.06 21.64
CA TYR A 398 0.54 -4.21 22.57
C TYR A 398 -0.37 -5.00 23.51
N GLY A 399 -0.58 -6.30 23.26
CA GLY A 399 -1.55 -7.09 24.02
C GLY A 399 -2.96 -6.54 23.87
N LEU A 400 -3.27 -5.98 22.70
CA LEU A 400 -4.58 -5.42 22.36
C LEU A 400 -5.28 -6.30 21.34
N GLU A 401 -6.59 -6.43 21.47
CA GLU A 401 -7.45 -7.12 20.50
C GLU A 401 -8.69 -6.28 20.22
N PHE A 402 -9.26 -6.44 19.03
CA PHE A 402 -10.54 -5.80 18.73
C PHE A 402 -11.64 -6.37 19.60
N SER A 403 -12.62 -5.54 19.93
CA SER A 403 -13.81 -5.98 20.66
C SER A 403 -14.51 -7.15 19.95
N PRO A 404 -15.09 -8.10 20.70
CA PRO A 404 -15.92 -9.15 20.12
C PRO A 404 -17.01 -8.56 19.24
N CYS A 405 -17.37 -9.27 18.17
CA CYS A 405 -18.38 -8.85 17.18
C CYS A 405 -18.01 -7.63 16.31
N VAL A 406 -16.81 -7.04 16.43
CA VAL A 406 -16.35 -5.96 15.50
C VAL A 406 -16.31 -6.45 14.05
N PHE A 407 -16.15 -7.75 13.83
CA PHE A 407 -16.14 -8.39 12.51
C PHE A 407 -17.36 -9.30 12.27
N ASP A 408 -18.45 -9.13 13.03
CA ASP A 408 -19.67 -9.93 12.90
C ASP A 408 -20.27 -9.83 11.49
N ARG A 409 -20.55 -10.99 10.88
CA ARG A 409 -21.05 -11.11 9.52
C ARG A 409 -22.54 -10.90 9.39
N THR A 410 -23.31 -10.97 10.46
CA THR A 410 -24.79 -10.89 10.43
C THR A 410 -25.34 -9.58 9.87
N TYR A 411 -24.49 -8.56 9.68
CA TYR A 411 -24.82 -7.28 9.05
C TYR A 411 -24.69 -7.29 7.50
N GLU A 412 -24.91 -8.45 6.85
CA GLU A 412 -24.61 -8.75 5.44
C GLU A 412 -25.15 -7.77 4.38
N GLU A 413 -26.21 -7.00 4.64
CA GLU A 413 -26.84 -6.17 3.58
C GLU A 413 -26.21 -4.78 3.39
N GLY A 414 -25.41 -4.29 4.35
CA GLY A 414 -24.81 -2.96 4.31
C GLY A 414 -23.28 -2.94 4.35
N TYR A 415 -22.64 -3.96 4.90
CA TYR A 415 -21.25 -3.86 5.38
C TYR A 415 -20.15 -3.83 4.31
N TYR A 416 -20.44 -4.23 3.07
CA TYR A 416 -19.53 -3.99 1.94
C TYR A 416 -19.69 -2.59 1.32
N MET A 417 -20.79 -1.89 1.61
CA MET A 417 -21.12 -0.57 1.04
C MET A 417 -20.85 0.56 2.03
N THR A 418 -21.20 0.34 3.30
CA THR A 418 -20.83 1.18 4.43
C THR A 418 -19.63 0.55 5.09
N PHE A 419 -18.46 1.06 4.73
CA PHE A 419 -17.49 1.53 5.71
C PHE A 419 -17.52 0.73 7.05
N LEU A 420 -16.44 -0.02 7.37
CA LEU A 420 -16.05 -0.43 8.75
C LEU A 420 -16.07 0.71 9.80
N TRP A 421 -16.47 1.92 9.40
CA TRP A 421 -16.28 3.19 10.05
C TRP A 421 -17.39 3.55 11.01
N GLU A 422 -18.66 3.15 10.87
CA GLU A 422 -19.64 3.52 11.91
C GLU A 422 -19.34 2.84 13.25
N THR A 423 -18.82 1.62 13.22
CA THR A 423 -18.50 0.88 14.44
C THR A 423 -17.09 1.20 14.94
N ILE A 424 -16.10 1.36 14.04
CA ILE A 424 -14.70 1.61 14.45
C ILE A 424 -14.34 3.10 14.58
N PHE A 425 -15.06 3.98 13.89
CA PHE A 425 -14.73 5.41 13.77
C PHE A 425 -15.97 6.32 13.78
N GLY A 426 -17.15 5.78 14.11
CA GLY A 426 -18.42 6.44 13.89
C GLY A 426 -18.64 7.44 14.98
N HIS A 427 -18.60 8.72 14.64
CA HIS A 427 -19.15 9.73 15.52
C HIS A 427 -20.64 9.47 15.69
N ASP A 428 -21.10 9.27 16.93
CA ASP A 428 -22.53 9.36 17.20
C ASP A 428 -22.94 10.83 17.12
N TYR A 429 -23.35 11.25 15.93
CA TYR A 429 -23.84 12.60 15.64
C TYR A 429 -25.07 12.99 16.50
N ARG A 430 -25.73 12.04 17.19
CA ARG A 430 -26.90 12.32 18.04
C ARG A 430 -26.54 12.55 19.50
N THR A 431 -25.46 11.97 20.00
CA THR A 431 -25.05 12.11 21.42
C THR A 431 -23.86 13.04 21.62
N GLY A 432 -23.11 13.37 20.56
CA GLY A 432 -21.92 14.22 20.66
C GLY A 432 -20.78 13.58 21.46
N LEU A 433 -20.86 12.26 21.68
CA LEU A 433 -19.79 11.47 22.28
C LEU A 433 -18.97 10.87 21.13
N ASP A 434 -17.68 11.21 21.10
CA ASP A 434 -16.69 10.44 20.35
C ASP A 434 -16.61 9.08 21.04
N PRO A 435 -16.98 7.94 20.41
CA PRO A 435 -16.45 6.67 20.89
C PRO A 435 -14.93 6.82 20.79
N THR A 436 -14.27 6.85 21.94
CA THR A 436 -12.82 6.93 21.92
C THR A 436 -12.32 5.62 21.36
N PHE A 437 -11.31 5.66 20.52
CA PHE A 437 -10.71 4.47 19.92
C PHE A 437 -10.38 3.35 20.96
N SER A 438 -10.12 3.75 22.20
CA SER A 438 -9.98 2.87 23.37
C SER A 438 -11.18 1.95 23.62
N ASP A 439 -12.38 2.32 23.18
CA ASP A 439 -13.63 1.57 23.39
C ASP A 439 -13.75 0.37 22.44
N LEU A 440 -12.90 0.31 21.40
CA LEU A 440 -12.88 -0.76 20.39
C LEU A 440 -11.76 -1.77 20.58
N LEU A 441 -10.78 -1.42 21.41
CA LEU A 441 -9.69 -2.30 21.76
C LEU A 441 -9.81 -2.76 23.20
N ASN A 442 -9.82 -4.06 23.39
CA ASN A 442 -9.72 -4.66 24.71
C ASN A 442 -8.27 -5.07 24.97
N ALA A 443 -7.86 -5.00 26.23
CA ALA A 443 -6.66 -5.71 26.66
C ALA A 443 -6.92 -7.21 26.48
N CYS A 444 -5.98 -7.92 25.86
CA CYS A 444 -6.06 -9.37 25.75
C CYS A 444 -6.22 -9.96 27.16
N SER A 445 -7.28 -10.74 27.33
CA SER A 445 -7.49 -11.50 28.56
C SER A 445 -6.30 -12.45 28.75
N ARG A 446 -5.44 -12.15 29.73
CA ARG A 446 -4.32 -13.03 30.09
C ARG A 446 -4.91 -14.31 30.66
N ASN A 447 -4.92 -15.38 29.86
CA ASN A 447 -5.06 -16.74 30.35
C ASN A 447 -3.74 -17.24 30.93
#